data_AF-A0A640W7M9-F1
#
_entry.id   AF-A0A640W7M9-F1
#
_cell.length_a   1.000
_cell.length_b   1.000
_cell.length_c   1.000
_cell.angle_alpha   90.00
_cell.angle_beta   90.00
_cell.angle_gamma   90.00
#
_symmetry.space_group_name_H-M   'P 1'
#
loop_
_entity.id
_entity.type
_entity.pdbx_description
1 polymer ?
#
loop_
_entity_poly.entity_id
_entity_poly.type
_entity_poly.pdbx_seq_one_letter_code
_entity_poly.pdbx_strand_id
1 'polypeptide(L)'
;MQKRRCLTKEDAETSPYYGKEPRKRSIEELIENGVVAIDKPAGPSSHQVASWVKDILHVKKAGHGGTLDPKVTGVLVVAIENATKVIGLMHG
;
A
#
# COMPACT_ATOMS: atom_id res chain seq x y z
N MET A 1 18.57 -7.34 -5.78
CA MET A 1 17.72 -8.18 -4.90
C MET A 1 18.24 -9.61 -4.95
N GLN A 2 18.69 -10.17 -3.82
CA GLN A 2 19.07 -11.60 -3.76
C GLN A 2 17.80 -12.44 -3.93
N LYS A 3 17.76 -13.33 -4.92
CA LYS A 3 16.62 -14.20 -5.18
C LYS A 3 16.50 -15.16 -4.00
N ARG A 4 15.46 -15.02 -3.17
CA ARG A 4 15.21 -15.96 -2.06
C ARG A 4 15.13 -17.37 -2.63
N ARG A 5 15.79 -18.34 -2.01
CA ARG A 5 15.71 -19.74 -2.42
C ARG A 5 14.34 -20.28 -2.03
N CYS A 6 13.44 -20.38 -3.01
CA CYS A 6 12.18 -21.11 -2.85
C CYS A 6 12.47 -22.59 -3.12
N LEU A 7 12.06 -23.49 -2.23
CA LEU A 7 12.09 -24.93 -2.47
C LEU A 7 10.69 -25.37 -2.89
N THR A 8 10.56 -25.99 -4.05
CA THR A 8 9.29 -26.55 -4.53
C THR A 8 9.02 -27.84 -3.77
N LYS A 9 7.95 -27.88 -2.98
CA LYS A 9 7.50 -29.11 -2.30
C LYS A 9 6.83 -30.07 -3.27
N GLU A 10 6.07 -29.54 -4.20
CA GLU A 10 5.26 -30.27 -5.18
C GLU A 10 5.01 -29.35 -6.39
N ASP A 11 4.99 -29.92 -7.59
CA ASP A 11 4.66 -29.18 -8.81
C ASP A 11 3.14 -28.99 -8.87
N ALA A 12 2.70 -27.73 -8.92
CA ALA A 12 1.30 -27.35 -8.98
C ALA A 12 1.11 -26.15 -9.91
N GLU A 13 -0.04 -26.08 -10.58
CA GLU A 13 -0.42 -24.99 -11.46
C GLU A 13 -1.55 -24.16 -10.86
N THR A 14 -1.63 -22.88 -11.24
CA THR A 14 -2.73 -22.00 -10.87
C THR A 14 -3.71 -21.85 -12.03
N SER A 15 -5.00 -21.84 -11.74
CA SER A 15 -6.04 -21.67 -12.75
C SER A 15 -6.02 -20.23 -13.29
N PRO A 16 -6.08 -20.03 -14.63
CA PRO A 16 -6.11 -18.70 -15.22
C PRO A 16 -7.44 -17.97 -14.99
N TYR A 17 -8.47 -18.65 -14.51
CA TYR A 17 -9.82 -18.10 -14.32
C TYR A 17 -10.00 -17.37 -12.97
N TYR A 18 -9.07 -17.54 -12.02
CA TYR A 18 -9.18 -16.98 -10.68
C TYR A 18 -8.02 -16.04 -10.36
N GLY A 19 -8.35 -14.85 -9.87
CA GLY A 19 -7.37 -13.82 -9.53
C GLY A 19 -6.59 -13.35 -10.76
N LYS A 20 -5.52 -12.60 -10.49
CA LYS A 20 -4.59 -12.09 -11.52
C LYS A 20 -3.31 -11.61 -10.84
N GLU A 21 -2.22 -11.62 -11.60
CA GLU A 21 -0.95 -11.02 -11.16
C GLU A 21 -1.16 -9.55 -10.77
N PRO A 22 -0.51 -9.04 -9.70
CA PRO A 22 -0.70 -7.66 -9.25
C PRO A 22 -0.49 -6.61 -10.34
N ARG A 23 0.44 -6.85 -11.27
CA ARG A 23 0.77 -5.94 -12.37
C ARG A 23 -0.26 -5.96 -13.52
N LYS A 24 -1.18 -6.92 -13.53
CA LYS A 24 -2.23 -7.09 -14.55
C LYS A 24 -3.61 -6.65 -14.05
N ARG A 25 -3.70 -6.08 -12.86
CA ARG A 25 -4.93 -5.54 -12.27
C ARG A 25 -5.40 -4.31 -13.04
N SER A 26 -6.71 -4.11 -13.11
CA SER A 26 -7.29 -2.86 -13.60
C SER A 26 -6.94 -1.70 -12.66
N ILE A 27 -7.17 -0.46 -13.09
CA ILE A 27 -6.89 0.72 -12.26
C ILE A 27 -7.70 0.68 -10.96
N GLU A 28 -8.95 0.25 -11.01
CA GLU A 28 -9.84 0.14 -9.87
C GLU A 28 -9.32 -0.89 -8.87
N GLU A 29 -8.92 -2.07 -9.35
CA GLU A 29 -8.34 -3.13 -8.52
C GLU A 29 -6.98 -2.74 -7.91
N LEU A 30 -6.19 -1.93 -8.64
CA LEU A 30 -4.95 -1.36 -8.13
C LEU A 30 -5.20 -0.37 -7.01
N ILE A 31 -6.18 0.52 -7.15
CA ILE A 31 -6.57 1.47 -6.10
C ILE A 31 -7.09 0.71 -4.88
N GLU A 32 -7.98 -0.27 -5.09
CA GLU A 32 -8.60 -1.04 -4.01
C GLU A 32 -7.57 -1.84 -3.18
N ASN A 33 -6.41 -2.17 -3.76
CA ASN A 33 -5.35 -2.95 -3.12
C ASN A 33 -4.00 -2.22 -3.11
N GLY A 34 -4.03 -0.88 -3.17
CA GLY A 34 -2.88 -0.05 -3.48
C GLY A 34 -2.15 0.52 -2.27
N VAL A 35 -0.90 0.89 -2.49
CA VAL A 35 -0.07 1.65 -1.56
C VAL A 35 0.63 2.76 -2.33
N VAL A 36 0.68 3.96 -1.76
CA VAL A 36 1.36 5.13 -2.32
C VAL A 36 2.49 5.53 -1.37
N ALA A 37 3.70 5.67 -1.91
CA ALA A 37 4.82 6.27 -1.19
C ALA A 37 4.78 7.78 -1.44
N ILE A 38 4.51 8.55 -0.40
CA ILE A 38 4.38 10.01 -0.48
C ILE A 38 5.61 10.65 0.13
N ASP A 39 6.22 11.60 -0.57
CA ASP A 39 7.16 12.52 0.08
C ASP A 39 6.35 13.55 0.87
N LYS A 40 6.15 13.27 2.16
CA LYS A 40 5.33 14.10 3.05
C LYS A 40 6.00 15.47 3.21
N PRO A 41 5.30 16.59 2.96
CA PRO A 41 5.86 17.90 3.22
C PRO A 41 5.87 18.22 4.73
N ALA A 42 6.68 19.20 5.12
CA ALA A 42 6.62 19.80 6.44
C ALA A 42 5.35 20.67 6.55
N GLY A 43 4.70 20.66 7.72
CA GLY A 43 3.43 21.35 7.96
C GLY A 43 2.33 20.39 8.41
N PRO A 44 1.77 19.55 7.52
CA PRO A 44 0.68 18.65 7.86
C PRO A 44 1.13 17.48 8.73
N SER A 45 0.23 16.97 9.57
CA SER A 45 0.41 15.68 10.24
C SER A 45 0.30 14.52 9.24
N SER A 46 0.84 13.36 9.61
CA SER A 46 0.72 12.14 8.79
C SER A 46 -0.74 11.72 8.57
N HIS A 47 -1.62 11.97 9.56
CA HIS A 47 -3.07 11.72 9.45
C HIS A 47 -3.74 12.64 8.43
N GLN A 48 -3.35 13.92 8.37
CA GLN A 48 -3.88 14.86 7.38
C GLN A 48 -3.50 14.43 5.96
N VAL A 49 -2.24 14.02 5.75
CA VAL A 49 -1.80 13.53 4.42
C VAL A 49 -2.57 12.27 4.02
N ALA A 50 -2.79 11.31 4.93
CA ALA A 50 -3.61 10.13 4.63
C ALA A 50 -5.07 10.51 4.32
N SER A 51 -5.64 11.51 5.00
CA SER A 51 -6.97 12.04 4.68
C SER A 51 -7.02 12.65 3.29
N TRP A 52 -6.02 13.44 2.89
CA TRP A 52 -5.97 14.00 1.55
C TRP A 52 -5.89 12.95 0.47
N VAL A 53 -5.10 11.88 0.67
CA VAL A 53 -5.04 10.74 -0.26
C VAL A 53 -6.41 10.10 -0.42
N LYS A 54 -7.13 9.90 0.69
CA LYS A 54 -8.48 9.37 0.68
C LYS A 54 -9.42 10.23 -0.16
N ASP A 55 -9.36 11.54 0.05
CA ASP A 55 -10.25 12.51 -0.61
C ASP A 55 -9.92 12.66 -2.10
N ILE A 56 -8.64 12.73 -2.47
CA ILE A 56 -8.15 12.82 -3.86
C ILE A 56 -8.55 11.59 -4.67
N LEU A 57 -8.45 10.40 -4.08
CA LEU A 57 -8.76 9.14 -4.76
C LEU A 57 -10.24 8.74 -4.65
N HIS A 58 -11.05 9.52 -3.93
CA HIS A 58 -12.47 9.24 -3.67
C HIS A 58 -12.73 7.85 -3.06
N VAL A 59 -11.84 7.42 -2.17
CA VAL A 59 -11.90 6.12 -1.49
C VAL A 59 -12.50 6.25 -0.09
N LYS A 60 -13.00 5.14 0.46
CA LYS A 60 -13.60 5.10 1.80
C LYS A 60 -12.55 5.06 2.89
N LYS A 61 -11.42 4.39 2.63
CA LYS A 61 -10.39 4.11 3.63
C LYS A 61 -8.98 4.34 3.10
N ALA A 62 -8.19 5.09 3.87
CA ALA A 62 -6.74 5.18 3.72
C ALA A 62 -6.08 5.24 5.10
N GLY A 63 -4.83 4.78 5.22
CA GLY A 63 -4.07 4.84 6.46
C GLY A 63 -2.56 4.82 6.22
N HIS A 64 -1.77 5.39 7.13
CA HIS A 64 -0.32 5.47 6.98
C HIS A 64 0.44 4.38 7.75
N GLY A 65 1.60 4.00 7.23
CA GLY A 65 2.48 2.95 7.78
C GLY A 65 3.31 3.35 9.00
N GLY A 66 3.34 4.64 9.35
CA GLY A 66 4.06 5.16 10.52
C GLY A 66 3.85 6.67 10.65
N THR A 67 4.06 7.22 11.84
CA THR A 67 3.83 8.65 12.10
C THR A 67 5.11 9.45 11.92
N LEU A 68 5.11 10.37 10.97
CA LEU A 68 6.06 11.48 10.91
C LEU A 68 5.44 12.71 11.58
N ASP A 69 6.20 13.36 12.45
CA ASP A 69 5.81 14.62 13.09
C ASP A 69 5.51 15.70 12.04
N PRO A 70 4.67 16.70 12.35
CA PRO A 70 4.28 17.73 11.40
C PRO A 70 5.46 18.40 10.68
N LYS A 71 6.57 18.66 11.39
CA LYS A 71 7.77 19.31 10.84
C LYS A 71 8.69 18.38 10.05
N VAL A 72 8.48 17.07 10.09
CA VAL A 72 9.33 16.07 9.43
C VAL A 72 8.86 15.86 8.00
N THR A 73 9.82 15.83 7.06
CA THR A 73 9.59 15.46 5.65
C THR A 73 10.03 14.03 5.38
N GLY A 74 9.70 13.50 4.20
CA GLY A 74 10.21 12.23 3.71
C GLY A 74 9.13 11.20 3.47
N VAL A 75 9.56 9.95 3.29
CA VAL A 75 8.69 8.87 2.81
C VAL A 75 7.64 8.49 3.86
N LEU A 76 6.39 8.83 3.57
CA LEU A 76 5.20 8.36 4.26
C LEU A 76 4.48 7.36 3.37
N VAL A 77 4.45 6.10 3.79
CA VAL A 77 3.71 5.05 3.09
C VAL A 77 2.23 5.15 3.46
N VAL A 78 1.35 5.31 2.49
CA VAL A 78 -0.11 5.36 2.68
C VAL A 78 -0.77 4.19 1.94
N ALA A 79 -1.42 3.31 2.68
CA ALA A 79 -2.18 2.19 2.13
C ALA A 79 -3.66 2.59 1.91
N ILE A 80 -4.25 2.05 0.84
CA ILE A 80 -5.60 2.37 0.36
C ILE A 80 -6.51 1.15 0.49
N GLU A 81 -7.76 1.36 0.88
CA GLU A 81 -8.81 0.33 0.94
C GLU A 81 -8.34 -0.99 1.59
N ASN A 82 -8.30 -2.09 0.84
CA ASN A 82 -7.91 -3.41 1.36
C ASN A 82 -6.45 -3.46 1.83
N ALA A 83 -5.56 -2.67 1.23
CA ALA A 83 -4.15 -2.63 1.62
C ALA A 83 -3.96 -2.07 3.03
N THR A 84 -4.93 -1.35 3.60
CA THR A 84 -4.84 -0.90 5.00
C THR A 84 -4.68 -2.05 6.01
N LYS A 85 -5.05 -3.27 5.63
CA LYS A 85 -4.88 -4.48 6.47
C LYS A 85 -3.41 -4.82 6.75
N VAL A 86 -2.48 -4.37 5.90
CA VAL A 86 -1.04 -4.66 6.07
C VAL A 86 -0.26 -3.54 6.76
N ILE A 87 -0.90 -2.42 7.11
CA ILE A 87 -0.26 -1.30 7.82
C ILE A 87 0.40 -1.74 9.13
N GLY A 88 -0.21 -2.69 9.85
CA GLY A 88 0.37 -3.22 11.09
C GLY A 88 1.74 -3.88 10.91
N LEU A 89 2.06 -4.36 9.70
CA LEU A 89 3.38 -4.93 9.38
C LEU A 89 4.46 -3.86 9.13
N MET A 90 4.06 -2.60 8.99
CA MET A 90 4.96 -1.46 8.73
C MET A 90 5.37 -0.75 10.03
N HIS A 91 4.63 -0.99 11.11
CA HIS A 91 5.01 -0.57 12.44
C HIS A 91 6.02 -1.60 12.99
N GLY A 92 7.23 -1.13 13.29
CA GLY A 92 8.25 -1.92 13.98
C GLY A 92 8.02 -1.98 15.48
#